data_AF-A0ABD4BMK4-F1
#
_entry.id   AF-A0ABD4BMK4-F1
#
_cell.length_a   1.000
_cell.length_b   1.000
_cell.length_c   1.000
_cell.angle_alpha   90.00
_cell.angle_beta   90.00
_cell.angle_gamma   90.00
#
_symmetry.space_group_name_H-M   'P 1'
#
loop_
_entity.id
_entity.type
_entity.pdbx_description
1 polymer ?
#
loop_
_entity_poly.entity_id
_entity_poly.type
_entity_poly.pdbx_seq_one_letter_code
_entity_poly.pdbx_strand_id
1 'polypeptide(L)'
;MILLLGAIVAYLTRGRGNASVLANEMQASKKGAKLGQWMLQHEDALTRHPDLQNASPRKSALDKQEPPPPPPNRRADEPEPKRASGMPEHKVPCFNVSDKHLDRIPEFDRQLAGQEKGLNDLTVEEYLKGREAFKSGEALRDPKVAADARKLLGRKMELNIFRELRLGGMSPEVAEATAKKEVLEKMTTLAALHNPDIIAGGKDVINDLGDRRINSSIGPQWPSRIGELDRAANLVPNELRNATKINAKLERCK
;
A
#
# COMPACT_ATOMS: atom_id res chain seq x y z
N MET A 1 -11.35 -10.04 17.95
CA MET A 1 -12.57 -9.61 17.23
C MET A 1 -13.01 -10.58 16.13
N ILE A 2 -12.14 -11.46 15.62
CA ILE A 2 -12.48 -12.45 14.58
C ILE A 2 -13.43 -13.56 15.09
N LEU A 3 -13.39 -13.89 16.39
CA LEU A 3 -14.27 -14.92 16.98
C LEU A 3 -15.75 -14.51 17.09
N LEU A 4 -16.06 -13.20 17.07
CA LEU A 4 -17.43 -12.69 17.21
C LEU A 4 -18.21 -12.72 15.88
N LEU A 5 -17.55 -12.44 14.75
CA LEU A 5 -18.16 -12.50 13.42
C LEU A 5 -18.54 -13.94 13.02
N GLY A 6 -17.69 -14.91 13.37
CA GLY A 6 -18.00 -16.33 13.14
C GLY A 6 -19.24 -16.83 13.92
N ALA A 7 -19.45 -16.32 15.13
CA ALA A 7 -20.63 -16.64 15.95
C ALA A 7 -21.91 -16.00 15.39
N ILE A 8 -21.83 -14.78 14.85
CA ILE A 8 -22.95 -14.07 14.20
C ILE A 8 -23.39 -14.82 12.92
N VAL A 9 -22.43 -15.21 12.08
CA VAL A 9 -22.70 -16.03 10.88
C VAL A 9 -23.30 -17.37 11.28
N ALA A 10 -22.76 -18.05 12.31
CA ALA A 10 -23.28 -19.34 12.77
C ALA A 10 -24.69 -19.27 13.40
N TYR A 11 -25.05 -18.14 14.04
CA TYR A 11 -26.38 -17.93 14.64
C TYR A 11 -27.45 -17.62 13.58
N LEU A 12 -27.10 -16.82 12.57
CA LEU A 12 -28.00 -16.45 11.47
C LEU A 12 -28.20 -17.61 10.48
N THR A 13 -27.16 -18.39 10.13
CA THR A 13 -27.28 -19.46 9.13
C THR A 13 -27.96 -20.73 9.67
N ARG A 14 -27.91 -21.01 10.98
CA ARG A 14 -28.57 -22.19 11.59
C ARG A 14 -30.07 -22.03 11.85
N GLY A 15 -30.69 -20.94 11.37
CA GLY A 15 -32.15 -20.79 11.34
C GLY A 15 -32.81 -20.71 12.72
N ARG A 16 -32.12 -20.14 13.72
CA ARG A 16 -32.61 -20.09 15.09
C ARG A 16 -32.66 -18.71 15.77
N GLY A 17 -32.40 -17.59 15.10
CA GLY A 17 -32.64 -16.32 15.80
C GLY A 17 -32.69 -15.05 14.96
N ASN A 18 -33.62 -14.19 15.37
CA ASN A 18 -33.82 -12.83 14.92
C ASN A 18 -32.63 -11.95 15.38
N ALA A 19 -32.13 -11.05 14.54
CA ALA A 19 -30.98 -10.19 14.83
C ALA A 19 -31.18 -9.36 16.11
N SER A 20 -32.44 -9.03 16.45
CA SER A 20 -32.80 -8.36 17.70
C SER A 20 -32.53 -9.19 18.96
N VAL A 21 -32.66 -10.52 18.91
CA VAL A 21 -32.38 -11.40 20.05
C VAL A 21 -30.88 -11.44 20.33
N LEU A 22 -30.08 -11.60 19.27
CA LEU A 22 -28.63 -11.59 19.36
C LEU A 22 -28.09 -10.21 19.81
N ALA A 23 -28.66 -9.12 19.30
CA ALA A 23 -28.30 -7.77 19.72
C ALA A 23 -28.58 -7.52 21.22
N ASN A 24 -29.66 -8.09 21.76
CA ASN A 24 -29.99 -8.02 23.19
C ASN A 24 -29.02 -8.83 24.05
N GLU A 25 -28.65 -10.04 23.65
CA GLU A 25 -27.66 -10.87 24.37
C GLU A 25 -26.27 -10.19 24.41
N MET A 26 -25.92 -9.45 23.36
CA MET A 26 -24.64 -8.75 23.26
C MET A 26 -24.54 -7.49 24.13
N GLN A 27 -25.63 -7.04 24.77
CA GLN A 27 -25.61 -5.87 25.66
C GLN A 27 -24.83 -6.10 26.97
N ALA A 28 -24.47 -7.35 27.29
CA ALA A 28 -23.71 -7.71 28.48
C ALA A 28 -22.31 -7.04 28.57
N SER A 29 -21.82 -6.42 27.49
CA SER A 29 -20.60 -5.61 27.52
C SER A 29 -20.73 -4.33 26.69
N LYS A 30 -20.03 -3.25 27.08
CA LYS A 30 -20.02 -1.98 26.33
C LYS A 30 -19.58 -2.15 24.86
N LYS A 31 -18.67 -3.10 24.58
CA LYS A 31 -18.22 -3.41 23.21
C LYS A 31 -19.25 -4.24 22.44
N GLY A 32 -19.90 -5.20 23.10
CA GLY A 32 -20.98 -5.99 22.52
C GLY A 32 -22.22 -5.15 22.21
N ALA A 33 -22.58 -4.19 23.08
CA ALA A 33 -23.70 -3.28 22.87
C ALA A 33 -23.53 -2.42 21.61
N LYS A 34 -22.30 -1.89 21.38
CA LYS A 34 -21.98 -1.15 20.15
C LYS A 34 -22.07 -2.04 18.91
N LEU A 35 -21.61 -3.28 19.00
CA LEU A 35 -21.67 -4.23 17.89
C LEU A 35 -23.13 -4.63 17.59
N GLY A 36 -23.95 -4.86 18.62
CA GLY A 36 -25.38 -5.14 18.48
C GLY A 36 -26.16 -3.98 17.86
N GLN A 37 -25.86 -2.74 18.27
CA GLN A 37 -26.46 -1.55 17.63
C GLN A 37 -26.07 -1.42 16.16
N TRP A 38 -24.79 -1.65 15.83
CA TRP A 38 -24.33 -1.63 14.44
C TRP A 38 -25.02 -2.71 13.59
N MET A 39 -25.23 -3.91 14.15
CA MET A 39 -25.95 -4.98 13.47
C MET A 39 -27.41 -4.63 13.20
N LEU A 40 -28.13 -4.01 14.15
CA LEU A 40 -29.51 -3.57 13.95
C LEU A 40 -29.61 -2.46 12.88
N GLN A 41 -28.63 -1.56 12.81
CA GLN A 41 -28.58 -0.51 11.79
C GLN A 41 -28.29 -1.05 10.38
N HIS A 42 -27.70 -2.24 10.28
CA HIS A 42 -27.27 -2.84 9.03
C HIS A 42 -27.88 -4.22 8.76
N GLU A 43 -29.00 -4.54 9.41
CA GLU A 43 -29.69 -5.83 9.31
C GLU A 43 -30.11 -6.14 7.86
N ASP A 44 -30.68 -5.16 7.17
CA ASP A 44 -31.08 -5.26 5.76
C ASP A 44 -29.91 -5.57 4.82
N ALA A 45 -28.73 -5.00 5.10
CA ALA A 45 -27.53 -5.24 4.30
C ALA A 45 -26.93 -6.62 4.58
N LEU A 46 -26.99 -7.08 5.83
CA LEU A 46 -26.54 -8.40 6.24
C LEU A 46 -27.44 -9.50 5.67
N THR A 47 -28.76 -9.36 5.76
CA THR A 47 -29.71 -10.38 5.26
C THR A 47 -29.70 -10.50 3.74
N ARG A 48 -29.36 -9.43 3.01
CA ARG A 48 -29.23 -9.45 1.54
C ARG A 48 -27.86 -9.93 1.07
N HIS A 49 -26.88 -10.11 1.96
CA HIS A 49 -25.55 -10.57 1.57
C HIS A 49 -25.63 -12.00 1.02
N PRO A 50 -25.06 -12.28 -0.18
CA PRO A 50 -25.18 -13.59 -0.83
C PRO A 50 -24.73 -14.76 0.05
N ASP A 51 -23.68 -14.54 0.86
CA ASP A 51 -23.11 -15.55 1.77
C ASP A 51 -24.01 -15.87 2.98
N LEU A 52 -25.04 -15.06 3.25
CA LEU A 52 -25.98 -15.22 4.36
C LEU A 52 -27.37 -15.70 3.88
N GLN A 53 -27.61 -15.75 2.57
CA GLN A 53 -28.81 -16.36 2.02
C GLN A 53 -28.65 -17.88 2.04
N ASN A 54 -29.32 -18.53 3.00
CA ASN A 54 -29.32 -19.99 3.09
C ASN A 54 -29.81 -20.63 1.78
N ALA A 55 -29.03 -21.58 1.26
CA ALA A 55 -29.49 -22.55 0.28
C ALA A 55 -30.73 -23.27 0.82
N SER A 56 -31.85 -23.19 0.10
CA SER A 56 -33.10 -23.83 0.49
C SER A 56 -32.93 -25.35 0.65
N PRO A 57 -33.61 -25.99 1.62
CA PRO A 57 -33.53 -27.44 1.77
C PRO A 57 -34.24 -28.11 0.59
N ARG A 58 -33.49 -28.85 -0.24
CA ARG A 58 -34.06 -29.78 -1.22
C ARG A 58 -34.86 -30.85 -0.46
N LYS A 59 -36.18 -30.65 -0.34
CA LYS A 59 -37.12 -31.76 -0.20
C LYS A 59 -37.33 -32.36 -1.58
N SER A 60 -37.12 -33.67 -1.68
CA SER A 60 -37.42 -34.51 -2.83
C SER A 60 -38.82 -34.22 -3.36
N ALA A 61 -38.92 -33.83 -4.63
CA ALA A 61 -40.12 -33.97 -5.43
C ALA A 61 -39.73 -34.70 -6.71
N LEU A 62 -40.35 -35.86 -6.90
CA LEU A 62 -40.33 -36.62 -8.12
C LEU A 62 -40.87 -35.78 -9.29
N ASP A 63 -40.13 -35.88 -10.40
CA ASP A 63 -40.59 -35.99 -11.79
C ASP A 63 -41.12 -34.77 -12.58
N LYS A 64 -40.39 -34.56 -13.69
CA LYS A 64 -40.77 -34.04 -15.03
C LYS A 64 -41.05 -32.54 -15.23
N GLN A 65 -40.06 -31.85 -15.82
CA GLN A 65 -40.24 -31.04 -17.03
C GLN A 65 -38.90 -30.74 -17.73
N GLU A 66 -38.97 -30.57 -19.05
CA GLU A 66 -37.93 -30.62 -20.10
C GLU A 66 -36.64 -29.79 -19.89
N PRO A 67 -35.52 -30.19 -20.55
CA PRO A 67 -34.26 -29.47 -20.46
C PRO A 67 -34.30 -28.13 -21.22
N PRO A 68 -33.66 -27.06 -20.70
CA PRO A 68 -33.43 -25.84 -21.44
C PRO A 68 -32.41 -26.06 -22.57
N PRO A 69 -32.41 -25.24 -23.65
CA PRO A 69 -31.50 -25.40 -24.77
C PRO A 69 -30.04 -25.22 -24.31
N PRO A 70 -29.07 -25.91 -24.96
CA PRO A 70 -27.69 -25.85 -24.54
C PRO A 70 -27.13 -24.43 -24.76
N PRO A 71 -26.31 -23.90 -23.83
CA PRO A 71 -25.60 -22.65 -24.04
C PRO A 71 -24.58 -22.78 -25.19
N PRO A 72 -24.27 -21.70 -25.90
CA PRO A 72 -23.32 -21.75 -27.00
C PRO A 72 -21.95 -22.21 -26.50
N ASN A 73 -21.36 -23.15 -27.23
CA ASN A 73 -20.06 -23.79 -26.99
C ASN A 73 -19.02 -22.85 -26.35
N ARG A 74 -18.90 -22.91 -25.03
CA ARG A 74 -17.63 -22.58 -24.38
C ARG A 74 -16.74 -23.79 -24.59
N ARG A 75 -15.73 -23.64 -25.45
CA ARG A 75 -14.67 -24.62 -25.64
C ARG A 75 -14.11 -24.95 -24.25
N ALA A 76 -14.29 -26.20 -23.82
CA ALA A 76 -13.87 -26.70 -22.51
C ALA A 76 -12.34 -26.88 -22.38
N ASP A 77 -11.56 -26.26 -23.27
CA ASP A 77 -10.11 -26.42 -23.40
C ASP A 77 -9.33 -25.09 -23.31
N GLU A 78 -9.96 -23.98 -22.90
CA GLU A 78 -9.16 -22.85 -22.43
C GLU A 78 -8.70 -23.14 -20.99
N PRO A 79 -7.39 -23.30 -20.73
CA PRO A 79 -6.92 -23.42 -19.36
C PRO A 79 -7.36 -22.18 -18.60
N GLU A 80 -8.04 -22.35 -17.46
CA GLU A 80 -8.27 -21.25 -16.54
C GLU A 80 -6.92 -20.54 -16.34
N PRO A 81 -6.83 -19.22 -16.57
CA PRO A 81 -5.57 -18.53 -16.40
C PRO A 81 -5.14 -18.79 -14.97
N LYS A 82 -4.01 -19.49 -14.80
CA LYS A 82 -3.39 -19.74 -13.49
C LYS A 82 -3.47 -18.42 -12.74
N ARG A 83 -4.30 -18.33 -11.69
CA ARG A 83 -4.43 -17.11 -10.89
C ARG A 83 -3.02 -16.75 -10.50
N ALA A 84 -2.49 -15.67 -11.07
CA ALA A 84 -1.14 -15.23 -10.75
C ALA A 84 -1.15 -15.03 -9.23
N SER A 85 -0.36 -15.83 -8.53
CA SER A 85 -0.29 -15.79 -7.08
C SER A 85 0.38 -14.47 -6.70
N GLY A 86 -0.42 -13.41 -6.54
CA GLY A 86 0.05 -12.09 -6.17
C GLY A 86 -0.82 -10.93 -6.66
N MET A 87 -0.35 -9.72 -6.42
CA MET A 87 -1.00 -8.49 -6.86
C MET A 87 -0.66 -8.22 -8.34
N PRO A 88 -1.66 -8.06 -9.23
CA PRO A 88 -1.42 -7.61 -10.60
C PRO A 88 -0.70 -6.26 -10.64
N GLU A 89 0.08 -6.01 -11.69
CA GLU A 89 0.71 -4.70 -11.86
C GLU A 89 -0.35 -3.61 -11.93
N HIS A 90 -0.21 -2.61 -11.06
CA HIS A 90 -1.07 -1.44 -11.01
C HIS A 90 -0.30 -0.22 -11.53
N LYS A 91 -0.74 0.31 -12.67
CA LYS A 91 -0.20 1.54 -13.23
C LYS A 91 -0.81 2.74 -12.52
N VAL A 92 -0.01 3.40 -11.70
CA VAL A 92 -0.40 4.64 -11.01
C VAL A 92 -0.45 5.77 -12.03
N PRO A 93 -1.42 6.71 -11.95
CA PRO A 93 -1.43 7.84 -12.87
C PRO A 93 -0.10 8.62 -12.84
N CYS A 94 0.37 9.03 -14.02
CA CYS A 94 1.70 9.60 -14.20
C CYS A 94 1.94 10.85 -13.34
N PHE A 95 3.21 11.13 -13.02
CA PHE A 95 3.64 12.28 -12.23
C PHE A 95 4.11 13.43 -13.12
N ASN A 96 3.61 14.63 -12.87
CA ASN A 96 3.96 15.81 -13.64
C ASN A 96 5.27 16.43 -13.16
N VAL A 97 6.08 16.91 -14.10
CA VAL A 97 7.22 17.79 -13.83
C VAL A 97 6.77 19.22 -14.08
N SER A 98 7.05 20.11 -13.12
CA SER A 98 6.80 21.55 -13.31
C SER A 98 7.79 22.13 -14.33
N ASP A 99 7.36 23.12 -15.12
CA ASP A 99 8.23 23.87 -16.05
C ASP A 99 9.53 24.39 -15.39
N LYS A 100 9.49 24.68 -14.09
CA LYS A 100 10.65 25.13 -13.30
C LYS A 100 11.71 24.04 -13.04
N HIS A 101 11.42 22.80 -13.41
CA HIS A 101 12.24 21.62 -13.10
C HIS A 101 12.59 20.80 -14.35
N LEU A 102 12.38 21.36 -15.55
CA LEU A 102 12.75 20.70 -16.80
C LEU A 102 14.26 20.44 -16.91
N ASP A 103 15.09 21.28 -16.30
CA ASP A 103 16.55 21.10 -16.17
C ASP A 103 16.94 19.91 -15.28
N ARG A 104 15.99 19.34 -14.54
CA ARG A 104 16.20 18.33 -13.50
C ARG A 104 15.38 17.07 -13.72
N ILE A 105 14.90 16.84 -14.95
CA ILE A 105 14.17 15.63 -15.32
C ILE A 105 14.91 14.34 -14.89
N PRO A 106 16.24 14.19 -15.10
CA PRO A 106 16.94 12.99 -14.65
C PRO A 106 16.83 12.75 -13.13
N GLU A 107 16.88 13.81 -12.32
CA GLU A 107 16.72 13.71 -10.87
C GLU A 107 15.27 13.42 -10.46
N PHE A 108 14.30 13.98 -11.18
CA PHE A 108 12.89 13.64 -11.01
C PHE A 108 12.64 12.16 -11.29
N ASP A 109 13.10 11.67 -12.43
CA ASP A 109 12.94 10.27 -12.84
C ASP A 109 13.65 9.33 -11.85
N ARG A 110 14.84 9.72 -11.34
CA ARG A 110 15.56 8.98 -10.29
C ARG A 110 14.79 8.89 -8.98
N GLN A 111 14.26 10.01 -8.49
CA GLN A 111 13.48 10.00 -7.24
C GLN A 111 12.15 9.25 -7.41
N LEU A 112 11.50 9.38 -8.56
CA LEU A 112 10.28 8.62 -8.85
C LEU A 112 10.55 7.10 -8.92
N ALA A 113 11.68 6.69 -9.49
CA ALA A 113 12.12 5.29 -9.46
C ALA A 113 12.41 4.81 -8.03
N GLY A 114 12.97 5.66 -7.17
CA GLY A 114 13.14 5.37 -5.74
C GLY A 114 11.80 5.11 -5.03
N GLN A 115 10.78 5.91 -5.35
CA GLN A 115 9.42 5.73 -4.85
C GLN A 115 8.79 4.42 -5.34
N GLU A 116 8.92 4.10 -6.63
CA GLU A 116 8.42 2.85 -7.21
C GLU A 116 9.09 1.64 -6.55
N LYS A 117 10.42 1.66 -6.45
CA LYS A 117 11.18 0.60 -5.80
C LYS A 117 10.75 0.42 -4.35
N GLY A 118 10.68 1.51 -3.60
CA GLY A 118 10.26 1.49 -2.19
C GLY A 118 8.85 0.93 -2.02
N LEU A 119 7.90 1.31 -2.88
CA LEU A 119 6.56 0.73 -2.90
C LEU A 119 6.62 -0.78 -3.12
N ASN A 120 7.35 -1.23 -4.14
CA ASN A 120 7.44 -2.65 -4.52
C ASN A 120 8.25 -3.50 -3.53
N ASP A 121 9.04 -2.87 -2.65
CA ASP A 121 9.71 -3.53 -1.53
C ASP A 121 8.73 -3.85 -0.39
N LEU A 122 7.56 -3.20 -0.31
CA LEU A 122 6.54 -3.48 0.70
C LEU A 122 5.70 -4.71 0.36
N THR A 123 5.34 -5.48 1.38
CA THR A 123 4.20 -6.41 1.25
C THR A 123 2.88 -5.62 1.18
N VAL A 124 1.84 -6.23 0.63
CA VAL A 124 0.49 -5.62 0.59
C VAL A 124 0.02 -5.31 2.02
N GLU A 125 0.32 -6.19 2.98
CA GLU A 125 0.00 -5.96 4.38
C GLU A 125 0.72 -4.72 4.95
N GLU A 126 2.03 -4.59 4.72
CA GLU A 126 2.81 -3.43 5.16
C GLU A 126 2.33 -2.13 4.53
N TYR A 127 2.04 -2.14 3.23
CA TYR A 127 1.50 -0.99 2.53
C TYR A 127 0.17 -0.54 3.13
N LEU A 128 -0.79 -1.46 3.32
CA LEU A 128 -2.10 -1.12 3.88
C LEU A 128 -1.99 -0.59 5.31
N LYS A 129 -1.13 -1.19 6.15
CA LYS A 129 -0.84 -0.67 7.51
C LYS A 129 -0.22 0.72 7.48
N GLY A 130 0.75 0.97 6.60
CA GLY A 130 1.36 2.29 6.43
C GLY A 130 0.35 3.33 5.94
N ARG A 131 -0.53 2.97 5.01
CA ARG A 131 -1.62 3.83 4.52
C ARG A 131 -2.66 4.13 5.60
N GLU A 132 -3.01 3.15 6.42
CA GLU A 132 -3.87 3.35 7.58
C GLU A 132 -3.23 4.30 8.59
N ALA A 133 -1.98 4.06 8.97
CA ALA A 133 -1.23 4.92 9.89
C ALA A 133 -1.12 6.37 9.37
N PHE A 134 -0.91 6.56 8.07
CA PHE A 134 -0.90 7.90 7.48
C PHE A 134 -2.26 8.60 7.59
N LYS A 135 -3.35 7.87 7.29
CA LYS A 135 -4.72 8.41 7.35
C LYS A 135 -5.18 8.71 8.78
N SER A 136 -4.77 7.88 9.75
CA SER A 136 -5.10 8.08 11.17
C SER A 136 -4.23 9.13 11.86
N GLY A 137 -3.14 9.57 11.20
CA GLY A 137 -2.16 10.49 11.78
C GLY A 137 -1.14 9.81 12.71
N GLU A 138 -1.14 8.48 12.79
CA GLU A 138 -0.17 7.69 13.55
C GLU A 138 1.20 7.60 12.86
N ALA A 139 1.26 7.81 11.55
CA ALA A 139 2.52 7.89 10.80
C ALA A 139 3.21 9.23 11.06
N LEU A 140 3.77 9.38 12.26
CA LEU A 140 4.50 10.57 12.68
C LEU A 140 5.90 10.59 12.05
N ARG A 141 6.27 11.74 11.50
CA ARG A 141 7.65 12.04 11.10
C ARG A 141 8.43 12.49 12.33
N ASP A 142 9.53 11.83 12.62
CA ASP A 142 10.52 12.31 13.58
C ASP A 142 11.61 13.11 12.82
N PRO A 143 11.72 14.43 13.05
CA PRO A 143 12.77 15.25 12.44
C PRO A 143 14.19 14.72 12.69
N LYS A 144 14.41 13.98 13.78
CA LYS A 144 15.70 13.36 14.09
C LYS A 144 16.08 12.29 13.08
N VAL A 145 15.12 11.50 12.59
CA VAL A 145 15.37 10.47 11.58
C VAL A 145 15.96 11.10 10.32
N ALA A 146 15.39 12.21 9.86
CA ALA A 146 15.92 12.96 8.72
C ALA A 146 17.29 13.59 9.01
N ALA A 147 17.49 14.16 10.20
CA ALA A 147 18.77 14.76 10.58
C ALA A 147 19.90 13.73 10.66
N ASP A 148 19.64 12.58 11.28
CA ASP A 148 20.60 11.49 11.45
C ASP A 148 20.92 10.83 10.11
N ALA A 149 19.92 10.59 9.27
CA ALA A 149 20.13 10.08 7.92
C ALA A 149 20.99 11.03 7.09
N ARG A 150 20.75 12.34 7.15
CA ARG A 150 21.59 13.34 6.46
C ARG A 150 23.03 13.31 6.93
N LYS A 151 23.26 13.21 8.24
CA LYS A 151 24.61 13.11 8.80
C LYS A 151 25.31 11.83 8.35
N LEU A 152 24.62 10.69 8.41
CA LEU A 152 25.16 9.39 8.02
C LEU A 152 25.48 9.33 6.52
N LEU A 153 24.52 9.70 5.68
CA LEU A 153 24.67 9.67 4.21
C LEU A 153 25.65 10.74 3.73
N GLY A 154 25.70 11.91 4.37
CA GLY A 154 26.73 12.93 4.13
C GLY A 154 28.14 12.40 4.39
N ARG A 155 28.38 11.73 5.52
CA ARG A 155 29.68 11.09 5.81
C ARG A 155 30.03 9.99 4.81
N LYS A 156 29.04 9.19 4.39
CA LYS A 156 29.24 8.17 3.37
C LYS A 156 29.63 8.79 2.02
N MET A 157 28.98 9.89 1.64
CA MET A 157 29.31 10.65 0.43
C MET A 157 30.73 11.22 0.51
N GLU A 158 31.11 11.82 1.64
CA GLU A 158 32.45 12.38 1.87
C GLU A 158 33.52 11.31 1.70
N LEU A 159 33.31 10.13 2.30
CA LEU A 159 34.24 9.02 2.18
C LEU A 159 34.37 8.50 0.74
N ASN A 160 33.27 8.49 -0.03
CA ASN A 160 33.30 8.07 -1.43
C ASN A 160 34.07 9.08 -2.29
N ILE A 161 33.77 10.38 -2.17
CA ILE A 161 34.49 11.44 -2.89
C ILE A 161 35.96 11.44 -2.52
N PHE A 162 36.29 11.31 -1.23
CA PHE A 162 37.67 11.18 -0.77
C PHE A 162 38.40 10.03 -1.48
N ARG A 163 37.80 8.83 -1.55
CA ARG A 163 38.39 7.68 -2.24
C ARG A 163 38.60 7.94 -3.72
N GLU A 164 37.63 8.55 -4.40
CA GLU A 164 37.73 8.91 -5.82
C GLU A 164 38.88 9.90 -6.07
N LEU A 165 39.00 10.93 -5.24
CA LEU A 165 40.09 11.91 -5.31
C LEU A 165 41.46 11.26 -5.05
N ARG A 166 41.54 10.33 -4.09
CA ARG A 166 42.76 9.56 -3.80
C ARG A 166 43.16 8.66 -4.96
N LEU A 167 42.20 7.99 -5.59
CA LEU A 167 42.44 7.20 -6.81
C LEU A 167 42.91 8.07 -7.97
N GLY A 168 42.47 9.33 -8.02
CA GLY A 168 42.96 10.34 -8.96
C GLY A 168 44.35 10.92 -8.64
N GLY A 169 45.03 10.45 -7.59
CA GLY A 169 46.40 10.87 -7.24
C GLY A 169 46.52 12.09 -6.33
N MET A 170 45.40 12.66 -5.85
CA MET A 170 45.42 13.80 -4.93
C MET A 170 45.96 13.40 -3.55
N SER A 171 46.77 14.23 -2.87
CA SER A 171 47.30 13.91 -1.53
C SER A 171 46.17 13.71 -0.49
N PRO A 172 46.40 12.93 0.59
CA PRO A 172 45.38 12.71 1.63
C PRO A 172 44.75 13.98 2.18
N GLU A 173 45.57 14.98 2.52
CA GLU A 173 45.14 16.22 3.16
C GLU A 173 44.27 17.07 2.21
N VAL A 174 44.69 17.17 0.95
CA VAL A 174 43.96 17.93 -0.08
C VAL A 174 42.66 17.21 -0.45
N ALA A 175 42.68 15.88 -0.55
CA ALA A 175 41.51 15.07 -0.85
C ALA A 175 40.46 15.18 0.27
N GLU A 176 40.88 15.14 1.54
CA GLU A 176 39.98 15.27 2.68
C GLU A 176 39.32 16.66 2.71
N ALA A 177 40.11 17.73 2.56
CA ALA A 177 39.60 19.10 2.53
C ALA A 177 38.63 19.33 1.35
N THR A 178 38.95 18.78 0.18
CA THR A 178 38.13 18.89 -1.03
C THR A 178 36.82 18.12 -0.87
N ALA A 179 36.87 16.86 -0.41
CA ALA A 179 35.68 16.05 -0.17
C ALA A 179 34.71 16.71 0.84
N LYS A 180 35.23 17.23 1.96
CA LYS A 180 34.42 17.96 2.95
C LYS A 180 33.72 19.17 2.34
N LYS A 181 34.45 19.97 1.56
CA LYS A 181 33.90 21.16 0.88
C LYS A 181 32.80 20.77 -0.10
N GLU A 182 33.06 19.80 -0.97
CA GLU A 182 32.09 19.34 -1.96
C GLU A 182 30.81 18.78 -1.32
N VAL A 183 30.95 17.97 -0.25
CA VAL A 183 29.78 17.45 0.47
C VAL A 183 29.01 18.57 1.15
N LEU A 184 29.68 19.54 1.76
CA LEU A 184 29.01 20.68 2.38
C LEU A 184 28.15 21.43 1.36
N GLU A 185 28.70 21.68 0.16
CA GLU A 185 27.98 22.34 -0.95
C GLU A 185 26.80 21.49 -1.44
N LYS A 186 27.02 20.20 -1.72
CA LYS A 186 25.96 19.27 -2.17
C LYS A 186 24.83 19.16 -1.13
N MET A 187 25.15 19.10 0.15
CA MET A 187 24.16 18.94 1.22
C MET A 187 23.24 20.15 1.37
N THR A 188 23.57 21.32 0.81
CA THR A 188 22.66 22.50 0.82
C THR A 188 21.40 22.30 -0.03
N THR A 189 21.47 21.49 -1.08
CA THR A 189 20.39 21.26 -2.03
C THR A 189 19.70 19.92 -1.84
N LEU A 190 20.38 18.94 -1.27
CA LEU A 190 19.83 17.62 -1.01
C LEU A 190 18.88 17.63 0.19
N ALA A 191 17.88 16.75 0.16
CA ALA A 191 16.97 16.36 1.23
C ALA A 191 17.10 14.86 1.48
N ALA A 192 16.78 14.46 2.72
CA ALA A 192 16.62 13.08 3.11
C ALA A 192 15.32 12.54 2.48
N LEU A 193 15.37 11.38 1.81
CA LEU A 193 14.23 10.84 1.07
C LEU A 193 13.61 9.63 1.78
N HIS A 194 12.29 9.67 1.96
CA HIS A 194 11.49 8.49 2.25
C HIS A 194 11.19 7.77 0.94
N ASN A 195 11.56 6.49 0.84
CA ASN A 195 11.31 5.64 -0.34
C ASN A 195 10.62 4.34 0.12
N PRO A 196 9.28 4.21 0.02
CA PRO A 196 8.38 5.20 -0.54
C PRO A 196 8.06 6.30 0.51
N ASP A 197 7.53 7.42 0.04
CA ASP A 197 6.99 8.47 0.91
C ASP A 197 5.94 7.89 1.87
N ILE A 198 5.86 8.45 3.08
CA ILE A 198 4.92 8.04 4.13
C ILE A 198 3.47 8.15 3.65
N ILE A 199 3.15 9.16 2.83
CA ILE A 199 1.82 9.22 2.19
C ILE A 199 1.56 7.99 1.32
N ALA A 200 2.56 7.37 0.71
CA ALA A 200 2.40 6.17 -0.09
C ALA A 200 2.56 4.87 0.73
N GLY A 201 2.42 4.93 2.06
CA GLY A 201 2.53 3.76 2.94
C GLY A 201 3.95 3.47 3.41
N GLY A 202 4.90 4.39 3.17
CA GLY A 202 6.26 4.29 3.66
C GLY A 202 6.37 4.38 5.18
N LYS A 203 7.47 3.84 5.71
CA LYS A 203 7.87 3.97 7.12
C LYS A 203 8.77 5.21 7.26
N ASP A 204 8.88 5.74 8.48
CA ASP A 204 9.82 6.83 8.78
C ASP A 204 11.26 6.31 8.86
N VAL A 205 11.80 5.91 7.70
CA VAL A 205 13.15 5.38 7.50
C VAL A 205 13.70 5.99 6.23
N ILE A 206 14.98 6.38 6.25
CA ILE A 206 15.65 7.07 5.15
C ILE A 206 16.96 6.35 4.81
N ASN A 207 17.15 6.10 3.53
CA ASN A 207 18.35 5.45 2.98
C ASN A 207 18.96 6.20 1.79
N ASP A 208 18.35 7.30 1.34
CA ASP A 208 18.79 8.06 0.17
C ASP A 208 18.71 9.58 0.39
N LEU A 209 19.48 10.31 -0.42
CA LEU A 209 19.47 11.77 -0.53
C LEU A 209 19.13 12.17 -1.96
N GLY A 210 18.26 13.16 -2.14
CA GLY A 210 17.96 13.72 -3.46
C GLY A 210 17.65 15.19 -3.41
N ASP A 211 17.59 15.83 -4.57
CA ASP A 211 17.30 17.26 -4.65
C ASP A 211 15.97 17.59 -3.95
N ARG A 212 16.04 18.52 -2.98
CA ARG A 212 14.92 18.97 -2.16
C ARG A 212 13.75 19.50 -2.97
N ARG A 213 14.02 20.20 -4.06
CA ARG A 213 12.99 20.88 -4.89
C ARG A 213 12.19 19.83 -5.63
N ILE A 214 12.88 18.84 -6.19
CA ILE A 214 12.27 17.68 -6.82
C ILE A 214 11.46 16.87 -5.82
N ASN A 215 12.02 16.56 -4.64
CA ASN A 215 11.31 15.82 -3.60
C ASN A 215 9.99 16.53 -3.21
N SER A 216 10.05 17.86 -3.02
CA SER A 216 8.87 18.67 -2.69
C SER A 216 7.82 18.73 -3.80
N SER A 217 8.17 18.37 -5.04
CA SER A 217 7.25 18.33 -6.19
C SER A 217 6.53 16.99 -6.36
N ILE A 218 7.06 15.90 -5.80
CA ILE A 218 6.48 14.55 -5.93
C ILE A 218 5.41 14.32 -4.85
N GLY A 219 5.71 14.65 -3.59
CA GLY A 219 4.81 14.43 -2.44
C GLY A 219 3.36 14.90 -2.65
N PRO A 220 3.13 16.17 -3.07
CA PRO A 220 1.79 16.72 -3.27
C PRO A 220 0.96 16.04 -4.37
N GLN A 221 1.59 15.21 -5.21
CA GLN A 221 0.93 14.54 -6.33
C GLN A 221 0.26 13.21 -5.91
N TRP A 222 0.65 12.64 -4.77
CA TRP A 222 0.12 11.37 -4.27
C TRP A 222 -1.38 11.33 -4.00
N PRO A 223 -2.01 12.35 -3.36
CA PRO A 223 -3.43 12.28 -3.00
C PRO A 223 -4.37 11.94 -4.16
N SER A 224 -4.10 12.46 -5.36
CA SER A 224 -4.92 12.20 -6.54
C SER A 224 -4.59 10.89 -7.27
N ARG A 225 -3.55 10.16 -6.84
CA ARG A 225 -2.99 9.00 -7.55
C ARG A 225 -3.07 7.71 -6.74
N ILE A 226 -2.95 7.80 -5.42
CA ILE A 226 -2.78 6.64 -4.53
C ILE A 226 -4.07 5.84 -4.33
N GLY A 227 -5.24 6.44 -4.60
CA GLY A 227 -6.54 5.82 -4.30
C GLY A 227 -6.83 4.53 -5.08
N GLU A 228 -6.39 4.43 -6.33
CA GLU A 228 -6.54 3.20 -7.12
C GLU A 228 -5.59 2.10 -6.66
N LEU A 229 -4.38 2.47 -6.23
CA LEU A 229 -3.43 1.52 -5.64
C LEU A 229 -3.96 0.99 -4.30
N ASP A 230 -4.56 1.85 -3.47
CA ASP A 230 -5.28 1.44 -2.25
C ASP A 230 -6.37 0.40 -2.55
N ARG A 231 -7.16 0.61 -3.62
CA ARG A 231 -8.20 -0.35 -4.04
C ARG A 231 -7.59 -1.67 -4.49
N ALA A 232 -6.60 -1.62 -5.38
CA ALA A 232 -5.94 -2.81 -5.90
C ALA A 232 -5.30 -3.66 -4.79
N ALA A 233 -4.65 -3.02 -3.81
CA ALA A 233 -4.10 -3.69 -2.64
C ALA A 233 -5.17 -4.37 -1.77
N ASN A 234 -6.34 -3.74 -1.60
CA ASN A 234 -7.45 -4.32 -0.84
C ASN A 234 -8.10 -5.54 -1.49
N LEU A 235 -7.98 -5.71 -2.82
CA LEU A 235 -8.49 -6.88 -3.53
C LEU A 235 -7.65 -8.15 -3.28
N VAL A 236 -6.43 -8.02 -2.74
CA VAL A 236 -5.61 -9.17 -2.37
C VAL A 236 -6.22 -9.84 -1.13
N PRO A 237 -6.50 -11.17 -1.16
CA PRO A 237 -7.04 -11.90 -0.02
C PRO A 237 -6.15 -11.75 1.22
N ASN A 238 -6.77 -11.59 2.39
CA ASN A 238 -6.07 -11.27 3.65
C ASN A 238 -4.92 -12.22 3.96
N GLU A 239 -5.15 -13.52 3.76
CA GLU A 239 -4.21 -14.62 3.97
C GLU A 239 -2.99 -14.58 3.04
N LEU A 240 -3.05 -13.84 1.93
CA LEU A 240 -1.94 -13.68 0.98
C LEU A 240 -1.18 -12.35 1.15
N ARG A 241 -1.72 -11.38 1.92
CA ARG A 241 -1.19 -10.01 1.96
C ARG A 241 0.22 -9.90 2.53
N ASN A 242 0.59 -10.79 3.45
CA ASN A 242 1.92 -10.80 4.06
C ASN A 242 3.01 -11.39 3.14
N ALA A 243 2.63 -12.25 2.19
CA ALA A 243 3.54 -12.91 1.24
C ALA A 243 3.52 -12.24 -0.14
N THR A 244 2.50 -11.42 -0.42
CA THR A 244 2.35 -10.70 -1.68
C THR A 244 3.00 -9.33 -1.59
N LYS A 245 3.90 -9.01 -2.52
CA LYS A 245 4.47 -7.66 -2.67
C LYS A 245 3.51 -6.74 -3.42
N ILE A 246 3.61 -5.44 -3.14
CA ILE A 246 3.02 -4.42 -4.01
C ILE A 246 3.66 -4.54 -5.39
N ASN A 247 2.84 -4.32 -6.42
CA ASN A 247 3.26 -4.31 -7.81
C ASN A 247 2.75 -3.02 -8.46
N ALA A 248 3.42 -1.91 -8.19
CA ALA A 248 3.09 -0.60 -8.69
C ALA A 248 4.07 -0.19 -9.80
N LYS A 249 3.53 0.48 -10.82
CA LYS A 249 4.31 1.18 -11.85
C LYS A 249 4.08 2.67 -11.75
N LEU A 250 5.16 3.43 -11.57
CA LEU A 250 5.18 4.89 -11.58
C LEU A 250 5.89 5.37 -12.85
N GLU A 251 5.36 6.43 -13.43
CA GLU A 251 5.97 7.07 -14.60
C GLU A 251 5.75 8.58 -14.58
N ARG A 252 6.61 9.31 -15.28
CA ARG A 252 6.44 10.73 -15.54
C ARG A 252 5.46 10.94 -16.69
N CYS A 253 4.64 11.99 -16.61
CA CYS A 253 3.75 12.36 -17.72
C CYS A 253 4.57 12.79 -18.95
N LYS A 254 4.05 12.45 -20.13
CA LYS A 254 4.66 12.77 -21.44
C LYS A 254 4.05 14.03 -22.02
#